data_AF-A0A1G1WFJ4-F1
#
_entry.id   AF-A0A1G1WFJ4-F1
#
_cell.length_a   1.000
_cell.length_b   1.000
_cell.length_c   1.000
_cell.angle_alpha   90.00
_cell.angle_beta   90.00
_cell.angle_gamma   90.00
#
_symmetry.space_group_name_H-M   'P 1'
#
loop_
_entity.id
_entity.type
_entity.pdbx_description
1 polymer ?
#
loop_
_entity_poly.entity_id
_entity_poly.type
_entity_poly.pdbx_seq_one_letter_code
_entity_poly.pdbx_strand_id
1 'polypeptide(L)' 'MAKPTITIEKTPSRKYRVEMDIDKLERLASALGLYNPEFLEGLERSEKDYREGRYRKVSSLKELRFK' A
#
# COMPACT_ATOMS: atom_id res chain seq x y z
N MET A 1 3.22 -23.38 18.59
CA MET A 1 2.71 -23.55 17.22
C MET A 1 3.27 -22.40 16.38
N ALA A 2 4.12 -22.68 15.38
CA ALA A 2 4.73 -21.64 14.56
C ALA A 2 3.65 -21.03 13.64
N LYS A 3 3.34 -19.74 13.83
CA LYS A 3 2.39 -19.03 12.97
C LYS A 3 2.98 -18.87 11.56
N PRO A 4 2.17 -19.05 10.50
CA PRO A 4 2.65 -18.92 9.12
C PRO A 4 3.27 -17.54 8.87
N THR A 5 4.31 -17.52 8.02
CA THR A 5 5.09 -16.31 7.73
C THR A 5 4.29 -15.22 7.02
N ILE A 6 3.42 -15.61 6.10
CA ILE A 6 2.35 -14.80 5.48
C ILE A 6 1.27 -15.80 5.03
N THR A 7 0.00 -15.55 5.34
CA THR A 7 -1.13 -16.34 4.84
C THR A 7 -1.90 -15.52 3.81
N ILE A 8 -2.19 -16.12 2.65
CA ILE A 8 -3.01 -15.49 1.61
C ILE A 8 -4.21 -16.38 1.35
N GLU A 9 -5.40 -15.87 1.67
CA GLU A 9 -6.66 -16.55 1.46
C GLU A 9 -7.48 -15.87 0.38
N LYS A 10 -8.05 -16.67 -0.53
CA LYS A 10 -8.99 -16.16 -1.53
C LYS A 10 -10.34 -15.95 -0.85
N THR A 11 -10.89 -14.74 -0.97
CA THR A 11 -12.25 -14.49 -0.48
C THR A 11 -13.28 -14.82 -1.57
N PRO A 12 -14.59 -14.96 -1.24
CA PRO A 12 -15.64 -15.16 -2.25
C PRO A 12 -15.78 -13.99 -3.23
N SER A 13 -15.36 -12.79 -2.82
CA SER A 13 -15.23 -11.64 -3.71
C SER A 13 -13.92 -11.75 -4.52
N ARG A 14 -13.74 -10.97 -5.59
CA ARG A 14 -12.44 -10.87 -6.32
C ARG A 14 -11.32 -10.20 -5.47
N LYS A 15 -11.26 -10.48 -4.18
CA LYS A 15 -10.31 -9.94 -3.19
C LYS A 15 -9.56 -11.08 -2.51
N TYR A 16 -8.35 -10.77 -2.05
CA TYR A 16 -7.53 -11.66 -1.22
C TYR A 16 -7.45 -11.09 0.19
N ARG A 17 -7.48 -11.95 1.20
CA ARG A 17 -7.11 -11.61 2.57
C ARG A 17 -5.65 -12.01 2.75
N VAL A 18 -4.83 -11.07 3.19
CA VAL A 18 -3.42 -11.31 3.50
C VAL A 18 -3.23 -11.07 4.99
N GLU A 19 -2.79 -12.10 5.71
CA GLU A 19 -2.45 -12.02 7.13
C GLU A 19 -0.95 -12.23 7.30
N MET A 20 -0.30 -11.37 8.10
CA MET A 20 1.12 -11.47 8.39
C MET A 20 1.42 -11.01 9.81
N ASP A 21 2.56 -11.44 10.32
CA ASP A 21 3.10 -11.01 11.60
C ASP A 21 3.51 -9.53 11.58
N ILE A 22 3.35 -8.83 12.71
CA ILE A 22 3.60 -7.39 12.80
C ILE A 22 5.07 -7.04 12.56
N ASP A 23 6.01 -7.82 13.10
CA ASP A 23 7.45 -7.57 12.92
C ASP A 23 7.84 -7.76 11.44
N LYS A 24 7.18 -8.70 10.76
CA LYS A 24 7.37 -8.94 9.33
C LYS A 24 6.79 -7.83 8.47
N LEU A 25 5.64 -7.27 8.87
CA LEU A 25 5.05 -6.12 8.21
C LEU A 25 5.97 -4.90 8.32
N GLU A 26 6.51 -4.62 9.50
CA GLU A 26 7.43 -3.50 9.71
C GLU A 26 8.72 -3.64 8.88
N ARG A 27 9.27 -4.86 8.82
CA ARG A 27 10.43 -5.15 7.96
C ARG A 27 10.11 -4.96 6.48
N LEU A 28 8.93 -5.39 6.03
CA LEU A 28 8.47 -5.19 4.66
C LEU A 28 8.30 -3.70 4.36
N ALA A 29 7.65 -2.94 5.23
CA ALA A 29 7.46 -1.51 5.09
C ALA A 29 8.81 -0.76 5.05
N SER A 30 9.76 -1.18 5.88
CA SER A 30 11.13 -0.65 5.85
C SER A 30 11.84 -0.96 4.54
N ALA A 31 11.73 -2.20 4.04
CA ALA A 31 12.32 -2.60 2.75
C ALA A 31 11.71 -1.86 1.55
N LEU A 32 10.45 -1.47 1.66
CA LEU A 32 9.75 -0.64 0.68
C LEU A 32 10.02 0.87 0.85
N GLY A 33 10.78 1.27 1.88
CA GLY A 33 11.12 2.66 2.14
C GLY A 33 9.95 3.50 2.67
N LEU A 34 8.89 2.88 3.20
CA LEU A 34 7.67 3.58 3.64
C LEU A 34 7.87 4.49 4.88
N TYR A 35 9.08 4.51 5.43
CA TYR A 35 9.44 5.33 6.58
C TYR A 35 10.55 6.36 6.27
N ASN A 36 11.05 6.43 5.03
CA ASN A 36 12.06 7.42 4.73
C ASN A 36 11.44 8.83 4.71
N PRO A 37 12.22 9.88 5.05
CA PRO A 37 11.70 11.25 5.10
C PRO A 37 11.05 11.70 3.79
N GLU A 38 11.64 11.34 2.65
CA GLU A 38 11.15 11.73 1.33
C GLU A 38 9.76 11.14 1.02
N PHE A 39 9.52 9.90 1.44
CA PHE A 39 8.22 9.24 1.31
C PHE A 39 7.19 9.89 2.21
N LEU A 40 7.53 10.18 3.47
CA LEU A 40 6.62 10.83 4.42
C LEU A 40 6.21 12.23 3.93
N GLU A 41 7.16 13.03 3.43
CA GLU A 41 6.87 14.32 2.80
C GLU A 41 6.00 14.17 1.52
N GLY A 42 6.22 13.12 0.74
CA GLY A 42 5.38 12.78 -0.41
C GLY A 42 3.95 12.40 -0.02
N LEU A 43 3.82 11.65 1.08
CA LEU A 43 2.53 11.22 1.63
C LEU A 43 1.74 12.42 2.14
N GLU A 44 2.35 13.31 2.92
CA GLU A 44 1.70 14.55 3.41
C GLU A 44 1.18 15.43 2.26
N ARG A 45 1.99 15.62 1.21
CA ARG A 45 1.57 16.34 0.00
C ARG A 45 0.40 15.65 -0.69
N SER A 46 0.46 14.33 -0.80
CA SER A 46 -0.61 13.52 -1.42
C SER A 46 -1.91 13.59 -0.61
N GLU A 47 -1.85 13.57 0.72
CA GLU A 47 -3.01 13.76 1.58
C GLU A 47 -3.62 15.15 1.41
N LYS A 48 -2.79 16.19 1.35
CA LYS A 48 -3.24 17.56 1.09
C LYS A 48 -3.94 17.66 -0.26
N ASP A 49 -3.33 17.13 -1.32
CA ASP A 49 -3.91 17.11 -2.67
C ASP A 49 -5.24 16.36 -2.69
N TYR A 50 -5.34 15.23 -1.97
CA TYR A 50 -6.60 14.50 -1.86
C TYR A 50 -7.70 15.30 -1.17
N ARG A 51 -7.40 15.94 -0.02
CA ARG A 51 -8.35 16.80 0.72
C ARG A 51 -8.80 18.00 -0.12
N GLU A 52 -7.90 18.57 -0.90
CA GLU A 52 -8.16 19.75 -1.74
C GLU A 52 -8.75 19.36 -3.12
N GLY A 53 -9.02 18.08 -3.36
CA GLY A 53 -9.62 17.60 -4.61
C GLY A 53 -8.69 17.59 -5.81
N ARG A 54 -7.39 17.80 -5.62
CA ARG A 54 -6.34 17.76 -6.66
C ARG A 54 -5.90 16.33 -6.97
N TYR A 55 -6.84 15.46 -7.29
CA TYR A 55 -6.56 14.10 -7.72
C TYR A 55 -7.37 13.75 -8.97
N ARG A 56 -6.87 12.81 -9.76
CA ARG A 56 -7.61 12.22 -10.88
C ARG A 56 -8.05 10.81 -10.51
N LYS A 57 -9.31 10.48 -10.77
CA LYS A 57 -9.76 9.08 -10.73
C LYS A 57 -9.24 8.39 -11.98
N VAL A 58 -8.60 7.24 -11.79
CA VAL A 58 -8.20 6.35 -12.87
C VAL A 58 -9.06 5.09 -12.79
N SER A 59 -9.51 4.58 -13.94
CA SER A 59 -10.32 3.35 -13.99
C SER A 59 -9.44 2.09 -13.94
N SER A 60 -8.17 2.23 -14.31
CA SER A 60 -7.18 1.15 -14.26
C SER A 60 -5.75 1.65 -14.08
N LEU A 61 -4.87 0.80 -13.55
CA LEU A 61 -3.43 1.08 -13.45
C LEU A 61 -2.75 1.32 -14.80
N LYS A 62 -3.34 0.83 -15.91
CA LYS A 62 -2.79 1.04 -17.26
C LYS A 62 -2.75 2.53 -17.63
N GLU A 63 -3.65 3.34 -17.08
CA GLU A 63 -3.72 4.80 -17.30
C GLU A 63 -2.56 5.58 -16.66
N LEU A 64 -1.77 4.93 -15.80
CA LEU A 64 -0.56 5.51 -15.22
C LEU A 64 0.66 5.36 -16.14
N ARG A 65 0.60 4.44 -17.11
CA ARG A 65 1.75 4.09 -17.97
C ARG A 65 2.00 5.07 -19.12
N PHE A 66 1.08 6.00 -19.35
CA PHE A 66 1.10 6.97 -20.46
C PHE A 66 1.36 8.41 -19.99
N LYS A 67 2.15 8.57 -18.92
CA LYS A 67 2.67 9.87 -18.50
C LYS A 67 4.19 9.88 -18.62
#